data_AF-A0A9J6A1Y1-F1
#
_entry.id   AF-A0A9J6A1Y1-F1
#
_cell.length_a   1.000
_cell.length_b   1.000
_cell.length_c   1.000
_cell.angle_alpha   90.00
_cell.angle_beta   90.00
_cell.angle_gamma   90.00
#
_symmetry.space_group_name_H-M   'P 1'
#
loop_
_entity.id
_entity.type
_entity.pdbx_description
1 polymer ?
#
loop_
_entity_poly.entity_id
_entity_poly.type
_entity_poly.pdbx_seq_one_letter_code
_entity_poly.pdbx_strand_id
1 'polypeptide(L)'
;MRGSAICLLVLVGLFLLKVSADDAETRVSVEGVLRQEERECEAGVKECPDDECCSKWGWCGVTERYCGRDFCQSQCLDQTNVNRMRGIQSFFNK
;
A
#
# COMPACT_ATOMS: atom_id res chain seq x y z
N MET A 1 51.38 -32.48 13.27
CA MET A 1 50.13 -32.78 12.54
C MET A 1 48.88 -32.59 13.43
N ARG A 2 48.77 -31.45 14.14
CA ARG A 2 47.60 -31.11 14.99
C ARG A 2 46.84 -29.87 14.52
N GLY A 3 47.33 -29.21 13.46
CA GLY A 3 46.73 -28.00 12.88
C GLY A 3 45.62 -28.27 11.87
N SER A 4 45.48 -29.50 11.35
CA SER A 4 44.47 -29.82 10.32
C SER A 4 43.05 -29.85 10.90
N ALA A 5 42.88 -30.50 12.07
CA ALA A 5 41.58 -30.57 12.74
C ALA A 5 41.14 -29.20 13.31
N ILE A 6 42.08 -28.37 13.77
CA ILE A 6 41.78 -27.02 14.26
C ILE A 6 41.32 -26.14 13.09
N CYS A 7 41.97 -26.25 11.94
CA CYS A 7 41.56 -25.51 10.73
C CYS A 7 40.15 -25.93 10.28
N LEU A 8 39.85 -27.24 10.29
CA LEU A 8 38.52 -27.76 9.96
C LEU A 8 37.44 -27.29 10.96
N LEU A 9 37.72 -27.29 12.27
CA LEU A 9 36.78 -26.82 13.29
C LEU A 9 36.53 -25.30 13.19
N VAL A 10 37.55 -24.52 12.85
CA VAL A 10 37.42 -23.06 12.61
C VAL A 10 36.62 -22.78 11.33
N LEU A 11 36.86 -23.53 10.25
CA LEU A 11 36.11 -23.38 9.01
C LEU A 11 34.65 -23.81 9.15
N VAL A 12 34.39 -24.95 9.82
CA VAL A 12 33.02 -25.41 10.15
C VAL A 12 32.33 -24.41 11.08
N GLY A 13 33.04 -23.87 12.08
CA GLY A 13 32.52 -22.83 12.97
C GLY A 13 32.18 -21.53 12.25
N LEU A 14 33.02 -21.07 11.32
CA LEU A 14 32.74 -19.87 10.49
C LEU A 14 31.58 -20.11 9.52
N PHE A 15 31.44 -21.31 8.98
CA PHE A 15 30.33 -21.69 8.11
C PHE A 15 29.00 -21.76 8.89
N LEU A 16 29.01 -22.34 10.10
CA LEU A 16 27.85 -22.42 10.99
C LEU A 16 27.48 -21.08 11.64
N LEU A 17 28.42 -20.14 11.84
CA LEU A 17 28.10 -18.78 12.28
C LEU A 17 27.48 -17.91 11.16
N LYS A 18 27.69 -18.27 9.89
CA LYS A 18 27.06 -17.62 8.74
C LYS A 18 25.69 -18.20 8.39
N VAL A 19 25.42 -19.46 8.73
CA VAL A 19 24.12 -20.12 8.46
C VAL A 19 22.94 -19.55 9.27
N SER A 20 23.19 -18.60 10.17
CA SER A 20 22.16 -18.00 11.04
C SER A 20 21.88 -16.52 10.75
N ALA A 21 22.51 -15.92 9.72
CA ALA A 21 22.34 -14.50 9.42
C ALA A 21 21.57 -14.21 8.13
N ASP A 22 21.38 -15.21 7.26
CA ASP A 22 20.85 -15.01 5.91
C ASP A 22 19.73 -16.00 5.59
N ASP A 23 18.63 -16.04 6.37
CA ASP A 23 17.29 -16.52 5.93
C ASP A 23 16.27 -16.41 7.09
N ALA A 24 16.03 -15.19 7.57
CA ALA A 24 14.85 -14.88 8.36
C ALA A 24 14.20 -13.62 7.78
N GLU A 25 13.08 -13.87 7.10
CA GLU A 25 12.26 -12.94 6.34
C GLU A 25 12.91 -12.48 5.04
N THR A 26 12.53 -13.11 3.93
CA THR A 26 12.24 -12.33 2.74
C THR A 26 11.19 -11.30 3.14
N ARG A 27 11.62 -10.18 3.71
CA ARG A 27 10.92 -8.92 3.58
C ARG A 27 11.02 -8.60 2.10
N VAL A 28 10.12 -9.22 1.33
CA VAL A 28 9.57 -8.53 0.18
C VAL A 28 9.09 -7.22 0.79
N SER A 29 9.84 -6.14 0.56
CA SER A 29 9.25 -4.82 0.63
C SER A 29 8.05 -4.90 -0.28
N VAL A 30 6.88 -4.99 0.34
CA VAL A 30 5.57 -5.03 -0.30
C VAL A 30 5.36 -3.80 -1.21
N GLU A 31 6.27 -2.83 -1.11
CA GLU A 31 6.49 -1.68 -2.00
C GLU A 31 6.51 -2.00 -3.51
N GLY A 32 6.59 -3.28 -3.93
CA GLY A 32 6.82 -3.65 -5.33
C GLY A 32 5.90 -4.64 -6.04
N VAL A 33 4.98 -5.39 -5.38
CA VAL A 33 4.33 -6.53 -6.08
C VAL A 33 3.03 -6.18 -6.82
N LEU A 34 2.09 -5.37 -6.35
CA LEU A 34 0.92 -5.03 -7.19
C LEU A 34 0.42 -3.60 -6.96
N ARG A 35 0.51 -2.78 -8.00
CA ARG A 35 -0.02 -1.41 -8.17
C ARG A 35 -1.56 -1.33 -8.11
N GLN A 36 -2.18 -2.00 -7.14
CA GLN A 36 -3.63 -2.01 -6.90
C GLN A 36 -3.97 -1.49 -5.49
N GLU A 37 -3.08 -1.57 -4.49
CA GLU A 37 -3.28 -0.97 -3.16
C GLU A 37 -3.20 0.58 -3.14
N GLU A 38 -2.77 1.21 -4.24
CA GLU A 38 -2.56 2.66 -4.30
C GLU A 38 -3.85 3.47 -4.35
N ARG A 39 -5.00 2.80 -4.56
CA ARG A 39 -6.34 3.41 -4.52
C ARG A 39 -7.21 2.88 -3.40
N GLU A 40 -6.60 2.26 -2.39
CA GLU A 40 -7.30 1.89 -1.17
C GLU A 40 -7.32 3.05 -0.17
N CYS A 41 -8.37 3.14 0.61
CA CYS A 41 -8.55 4.21 1.59
C CYS A 41 -9.23 3.72 2.86
N GLU A 42 -8.91 4.40 3.96
CA GLU A 42 -9.40 4.08 5.29
C GLU A 42 -9.63 5.37 6.06
N ALA A 43 -10.82 5.52 6.67
CA ALA A 43 -11.22 6.75 7.32
C ALA A 43 -10.29 7.09 8.49
N GLY A 44 -9.59 8.24 8.39
CA GLY A 44 -8.66 8.70 9.43
C GLY A 44 -7.28 8.02 9.40
N VAL A 45 -7.03 7.10 8.47
CA VAL A 45 -5.74 6.39 8.33
C VAL A 45 -5.10 6.70 6.98
N LYS A 46 -5.86 6.52 5.88
CA LYS A 46 -5.38 6.69 4.51
C LYS A 46 -6.43 7.40 3.67
N GLU A 47 -6.08 8.59 3.23
CA GLU A 47 -6.93 9.41 2.38
C GLU A 47 -6.66 9.15 0.90
N CYS A 48 -7.71 9.25 0.09
CA CYS A 48 -7.61 9.20 -1.35
C CYS A 48 -6.87 10.43 -1.91
N PRO A 49 -6.01 10.25 -2.92
CA PRO A 49 -5.38 11.36 -3.63
C PRO A 49 -6.39 12.10 -4.52
N ASP A 50 -5.98 13.25 -5.06
CA ASP A 50 -6.67 14.00 -6.12
C ASP A 50 -8.18 14.24 -5.87
N ASP A 51 -8.54 14.40 -4.60
CA ASP A 51 -9.88 14.75 -4.17
C ASP A 51 -10.96 13.73 -4.55
N GLU A 52 -10.55 12.46 -4.64
CA GLU A 52 -11.45 11.34 -4.82
C GLU A 52 -12.18 11.00 -3.50
N CYS A 53 -13.38 10.43 -3.64
CA CYS A 53 -14.14 9.97 -2.49
C CYS A 53 -13.66 8.57 -2.08
N CYS A 54 -13.60 8.33 -0.78
CA CYS A 54 -13.37 7.00 -0.26
C CYS A 54 -14.72 6.27 -0.11
N SER A 55 -14.91 5.21 -0.89
CA SER A 55 -16.07 4.35 -0.78
C SER A 55 -16.04 3.52 0.51
N LYS A 56 -17.20 3.04 0.96
CA LYS A 56 -17.34 2.12 2.10
C LYS A 56 -16.64 0.77 1.91
N TRP A 57 -16.21 0.47 0.69
CA TRP A 57 -15.44 -0.72 0.37
C TRP A 57 -13.93 -0.48 0.44
N GLY A 58 -13.51 0.70 0.90
CA GLY A 58 -12.09 1.05 1.04
C GLY A 58 -11.41 1.37 -0.27
N TRP A 59 -12.14 1.90 -1.26
CA TRP A 59 -11.61 2.26 -2.57
C TRP A 59 -11.86 3.71 -2.94
N CYS A 60 -10.91 4.34 -3.62
CA CYS A 60 -10.95 5.70 -4.11
C CYS A 60 -11.58 5.81 -5.50
N GLY A 61 -12.40 6.84 -5.69
CA GLY A 61 -12.94 7.22 -6.99
C GLY A 61 -13.93 8.40 -6.93
N VAL A 62 -14.34 8.89 -8.09
CA VAL A 62 -15.16 10.11 -8.22
C VAL A 62 -16.63 9.87 -8.57
N THR A 63 -17.04 8.62 -8.84
CA THR A 63 -18.41 8.33 -9.28
C THR A 63 -19.38 8.22 -8.11
N GLU A 64 -20.70 8.22 -8.37
CA GLU A 64 -21.72 8.07 -7.33
C GLU A 64 -21.53 6.82 -6.45
N ARG A 65 -20.99 5.72 -7.00
CA ARG A 65 -20.67 4.52 -6.22
C ARG A 65 -19.57 4.72 -5.19
N TYR A 66 -18.77 5.76 -5.32
CA TYR A 66 -17.69 6.09 -4.37
C TYR A 66 -18.08 7.26 -3.50
N CYS A 67 -18.75 8.23 -4.10
CA CYS A 67 -19.04 9.54 -3.54
C CYS A 67 -20.45 9.71 -2.98
N GLY A 68 -21.37 8.81 -3.32
CA GLY A 68 -22.77 8.87 -2.91
C GLY A 68 -22.91 8.76 -1.39
N ARG A 69 -23.89 9.45 -0.82
CA ARG A 69 -24.13 9.51 0.64
C ARG A 69 -24.16 8.12 1.29
N ASP A 70 -24.77 7.15 0.61
CA ASP A 70 -24.92 5.80 1.13
C ASP A 70 -23.73 4.88 0.84
N PHE A 71 -22.80 5.31 -0.03
CA PHE A 71 -21.69 4.50 -0.52
C PHE A 71 -20.31 5.03 -0.11
N CYS A 72 -20.26 6.23 0.46
CA CYS A 72 -19.03 6.89 0.86
C CYS A 72 -18.76 6.77 2.38
N GLN A 73 -17.48 6.65 2.75
CA GLN A 73 -17.02 6.67 4.14
C GLN A 73 -16.26 7.94 4.52
N SER A 74 -15.47 8.53 3.60
CA SER A 74 -14.71 9.76 3.82
C SER A 74 -14.50 10.51 2.49
N GLN A 75 -14.21 11.82 2.56
CA GLN A 75 -14.13 12.70 1.37
C GLN A 75 -15.41 12.70 0.51
N CYS A 76 -16.56 12.54 1.17
CA CYS A 76 -17.85 12.45 0.50
C CYS A 76 -18.29 13.79 -0.10
N LEU A 77 -19.30 13.71 -0.98
CA LEU A 77 -19.95 14.90 -1.53
C LEU A 77 -20.74 15.62 -0.45
N ASP A 78 -20.11 16.64 0.12
CA ASP A 78 -20.79 17.74 0.80
C ASP A 78 -20.88 18.95 -0.14
N GLN A 79 -21.74 19.93 0.16
CA GLN A 79 -21.90 21.18 -0.59
C GLN A 79 -20.57 21.92 -0.84
N THR A 80 -19.54 21.64 -0.06
CA THR A 80 -18.16 22.10 -0.26
C THR A 80 -17.39 21.34 -1.36
N ASN A 81 -17.64 20.03 -1.54
CA ASN A 81 -17.03 19.16 -2.57
C ASN A 81 -17.84 19.06 -3.89
N VAL A 82 -19.09 19.50 -3.92
CA VAL A 82 -19.94 19.52 -5.14
C VAL A 82 -19.32 20.35 -6.28
N ASN A 83 -18.52 21.36 -5.95
CA ASN A 83 -17.87 22.22 -6.95
C ASN A 83 -16.74 21.53 -7.73
N ARG A 84 -16.20 20.41 -7.23
CA ARG A 84 -15.13 19.65 -7.92
C ARG A 84 -15.65 18.78 -9.06
N MET A 85 -16.82 18.16 -8.89
CA MET A 85 -17.45 17.36 -9.96
C MET A 85 -18.12 18.21 -11.05
N ARG A 86 -18.37 19.50 -10.80
CA ARG A 86 -18.86 20.42 -11.85
C ARG A 86 -17.85 20.64 -12.96
N GLY A 87 -16.55 20.44 -12.71
CA GLY A 87 -15.50 20.50 -13.74
C GLY A 87 -15.77 19.51 -14.87
N ILE A 88 -16.08 18.24 -14.56
CA ILE A 88 -16.43 17.22 -15.55
C ILE A 88 -17.84 17.41 -16.12
N GLN A 89 -18.81 17.85 -15.31
CA GLN A 89 -20.18 18.09 -15.78
C GLN A 89 -20.29 19.28 -16.75
N SER A 90 -19.34 20.22 -16.69
CA SER A 90 -19.21 21.34 -17.63
C SER A 90 -18.71 20.90 -19.02
N PHE A 91 -18.03 19.75 -19.14
CA PHE A 91 -17.65 19.19 -20.44
C PHE A 91 -18.79 18.43 -21.13
N PHE A 92 -19.74 17.87 -20.38
CA PHE A 92 -20.89 17.15 -20.95
C PHE A 92 -22.11 18.04 -21.27
N ASN A 93 -22.07 19.33 -20.89
CA ASN A 93 -23.09 20.34 -21.22
C ASN A 93 -22.59 21.33 -22.29
N LYS A 94 -21.75 20.86 -23.21
CA LYS A 94 -21.35 21.62 -24.41
C LYS A 94 -21.79 20.89 -25.67
#